data_AF-A0A7V8WXV1-F1
#
_entry.id   AF-A0A7V8WXV1-F1
#
_cell.length_a   1.000
_cell.length_b   1.000
_cell.length_c   1.000
_cell.angle_alpha   90.00
_cell.angle_beta   90.00
_cell.angle_gamma   90.00
#
_symmetry.space_group_name_H-M   'P 1'
#
loop_
_entity.id
_entity.type
_entity.pdbx_description
1 polymer ?
#
loop_
_entity_poly.entity_id
_entity_poly.type
_entity_poly.pdbx_seq_one_letter_code
_entity_poly.pdbx_strand_id
1 'polypeptide(L)'
;MPRTLSEAESKACLAAHGVPVLPERLCATPDDAVAAAEELGYPVVAKLCGEAVAHKTERGLVRLRLTNADAVREATGALLAAGRPEDGVTGVLVAPMVSGNRELIAGLHRDPQFGMTVMLGVGGVLAEALGDVAFRLVPITAVDAEELIDDLATQSLLGEFRGEPAVDRAALVGVLTALSDAAVADPTIVSADVNPLIVVDGRPVAVDGLIEVEA
;
A
#
# COMPACT_ATOMS: atom_id res chain seq x y z
N MET A 1 -15.54 -9.19 -15.55
CA MET A 1 -15.17 -8.11 -14.62
C MET A 1 -13.78 -8.42 -14.13
N PRO A 2 -12.93 -7.41 -13.89
CA PRO A 2 -11.59 -7.65 -13.37
C PRO A 2 -11.68 -8.39 -12.03
N ARG A 3 -10.67 -9.21 -11.74
CA ARG A 3 -10.50 -9.89 -10.47
C ARG A 3 -9.57 -9.07 -9.59
N THR A 4 -9.97 -8.88 -8.33
CA THR A 4 -9.12 -8.24 -7.32
C THR A 4 -8.27 -9.30 -6.63
N LEU A 5 -6.97 -9.03 -6.48
CA LEU A 5 -6.06 -9.85 -5.69
C LEU A 5 -6.21 -9.52 -4.20
N SER A 6 -5.91 -10.48 -3.32
CA SER A 6 -5.83 -10.15 -1.89
C SER A 6 -4.71 -9.14 -1.61
N GLU A 7 -4.76 -8.44 -0.47
CA GLU A 7 -3.69 -7.49 -0.08
C GLU A 7 -2.31 -8.18 -0.02
N ALA A 8 -2.27 -9.43 0.46
CA ALA A 8 -1.04 -10.21 0.54
C ALA A 8 -0.43 -10.47 -0.85
N GLU A 9 -1.26 -10.91 -1.80
CA GLU A 9 -0.85 -11.18 -3.18
C GLU A 9 -0.46 -9.89 -3.91
N SER A 10 -1.25 -8.84 -3.72
CA SER A 10 -1.01 -7.52 -4.30
C SER A 10 0.35 -6.99 -3.85
N LYS A 11 0.62 -6.98 -2.55
CA LYS A 11 1.90 -6.49 -2.02
C LYS A 11 3.07 -7.41 -2.34
N ALA A 12 2.88 -8.73 -2.40
CA ALA A 12 3.91 -9.65 -2.87
C ALA A 12 4.31 -9.38 -4.34
N CYS A 13 3.32 -9.13 -5.21
CA CYS A 13 3.56 -8.73 -6.60
C CYS A 13 4.35 -7.41 -6.67
N LEU A 14 3.89 -6.36 -6.00
CA LEU A 14 4.57 -5.06 -5.97
C LEU A 14 6.00 -5.16 -5.41
N ALA A 15 6.19 -5.92 -4.34
CA ALA A 15 7.51 -6.13 -3.74
C ALA A 15 8.47 -6.86 -4.68
N ALA A 16 7.99 -7.81 -5.48
CA ALA A 16 8.80 -8.52 -6.48
C ALA A 16 9.35 -7.58 -7.57
N HIS A 17 8.68 -6.45 -7.81
CA HIS A 17 9.12 -5.39 -8.73
C HIS A 17 9.92 -4.27 -8.04
N GLY A 18 10.09 -4.32 -6.71
CA GLY A 18 10.92 -3.36 -5.97
C GLY A 18 10.16 -2.27 -5.22
N VAL A 19 8.82 -2.34 -5.14
CA VAL A 19 8.06 -1.45 -4.25
C VAL A 19 8.40 -1.78 -2.78
N PRO A 20 8.70 -0.78 -1.93
CA PRO A 20 9.17 -0.98 -0.56
C PRO A 20 8.01 -1.35 0.38
N VAL A 21 7.66 -2.63 0.40
CA VAL A 21 6.68 -3.22 1.32
C VAL A 21 7.40 -3.70 2.59
N LEU A 22 6.79 -3.47 3.76
CA LEU A 22 7.33 -4.00 5.02
C LEU A 22 7.15 -5.52 5.12
N PRO A 23 8.06 -6.23 5.81
CA PRO A 23 7.85 -7.64 6.12
C PRO A 23 6.53 -7.85 6.84
N GLU A 24 5.74 -8.81 6.38
CA GLU A 24 4.47 -9.18 6.99
C GLU A 24 4.25 -10.69 6.97
N ARG A 25 3.23 -11.15 7.68
CA ARG A 25 2.86 -12.56 7.78
C ARG A 25 1.35 -12.70 7.62
N LEU A 26 0.92 -13.59 6.73
CA LEU A 26 -0.47 -14.04 6.65
C LEU A 26 -0.69 -15.16 7.66
N CYS A 27 -1.55 -14.91 8.63
CA CYS A 27 -1.79 -15.79 9.77
C CYS A 27 -3.21 -16.37 9.69
N ALA A 28 -3.32 -17.70 9.78
CA ALA A 28 -4.61 -18.40 9.75
C ALA A 28 -5.29 -18.40 11.13
N THR A 29 -4.51 -18.33 12.21
CA THR A 29 -5.00 -18.39 13.59
C THR A 29 -4.48 -17.25 14.46
N PRO A 30 -5.15 -16.94 15.60
CA PRO A 30 -4.61 -16.01 16.59
C PRO A 30 -3.24 -16.42 17.14
N ASP A 31 -2.95 -17.72 17.26
CA ASP A 31 -1.63 -18.20 17.72
C ASP A 31 -0.53 -17.88 16.71
N ASP A 32 -0.78 -18.12 15.41
CA ASP A 32 0.15 -17.77 14.34
C ASP A 32 0.42 -16.26 14.31
N ALA A 33 -0.63 -15.46 14.54
CA ALA A 33 -0.53 -14.00 14.58
C ALA A 33 0.32 -13.49 15.75
N VAL A 34 0.20 -14.11 16.93
CA VAL A 34 1.05 -13.79 18.08
C VAL A 34 2.51 -14.12 17.80
N ALA A 35 2.78 -15.32 17.26
CA ALA A 35 4.14 -15.72 16.92
C ALA A 35 4.77 -14.78 15.88
N ALA A 36 4.01 -14.39 14.85
CA ALA A 36 4.45 -13.40 13.86
C ALA A 36 4.74 -12.03 14.50
N ALA A 37 3.89 -11.56 15.42
CA ALA A 37 4.09 -10.30 16.10
C ALA A 37 5.33 -10.29 17.01
N GLU A 38 5.64 -11.42 17.66
CA GLU A 38 6.87 -11.58 18.44
C GLU A 38 8.13 -11.55 17.58
N GLU A 39 8.08 -12.09 16.36
CA GLU A 39 9.18 -12.04 15.38
C GLU A 39 9.36 -10.62 14.81
N LEU A 40 8.26 -9.99 14.41
CA LEU A 40 8.26 -8.67 13.75
C LEU A 40 8.56 -7.51 14.72
N GLY A 41 8.22 -7.68 16.00
CA GLY A 41 8.34 -6.66 17.03
C GLY A 41 7.10 -5.75 17.11
N TYR A 42 6.78 -5.34 18.34
CA TYR A 42 5.64 -4.47 18.63
C TYR A 42 6.01 -2.97 18.52
N PRO A 43 5.03 -2.08 18.23
CA PRO A 43 3.64 -2.37 17.93
C PRO A 43 3.43 -2.91 16.51
N VAL A 44 2.43 -3.79 16.37
CA VAL A 44 2.00 -4.33 15.07
C VAL A 44 0.58 -3.88 14.70
N VAL A 45 0.23 -4.09 13.44
CA VAL A 45 -1.11 -3.96 12.87
C VAL A 45 -1.61 -5.35 12.48
N ALA A 46 -2.90 -5.58 12.65
CA ALA A 46 -3.60 -6.74 12.11
C ALA A 46 -4.71 -6.30 11.13
N LYS A 47 -4.72 -6.87 9.92
CA LYS A 47 -5.72 -6.58 8.88
C LYS A 47 -6.38 -7.87 8.40
N LEU A 48 -7.70 -7.91 8.29
CA LEU A 48 -8.35 -9.06 7.64
C LEU A 48 -7.95 -9.10 6.16
N CYS A 49 -7.58 -10.28 5.67
CA CYS A 49 -7.10 -10.48 4.31
C CYS A 49 -8.01 -11.47 3.56
N GLY A 50 -8.39 -11.10 2.34
CA GLY A 50 -9.20 -11.90 1.42
C GLY A 50 -9.32 -11.19 0.08
N GLU A 51 -9.70 -11.92 -0.97
CA GLU A 51 -9.76 -11.41 -2.35
C GLU A 51 -10.78 -10.28 -2.53
N ALA A 52 -11.89 -10.32 -1.79
CA ALA A 52 -12.95 -9.31 -1.86
C ALA A 52 -12.96 -8.36 -0.64
N VAL A 53 -11.88 -8.34 0.15
CA VAL A 53 -11.73 -7.44 1.30
C VAL A 53 -11.10 -6.11 0.84
N ALA A 54 -11.88 -5.31 0.11
CA ALA A 54 -11.58 -3.90 -0.17
C ALA A 54 -12.13 -2.99 0.95
N HIS A 55 -11.63 -1.74 1.03
CA HIS A 55 -12.10 -0.71 1.98
C HIS A 55 -12.14 -1.16 3.47
N LYS A 56 -11.12 -1.91 3.89
CA LYS A 56 -10.98 -2.55 5.22
C LYS A 56 -11.30 -1.61 6.39
N THR A 57 -10.81 -0.37 6.33
CA THR A 57 -10.95 0.61 7.41
C THR A 57 -12.41 0.96 7.70
N GLU A 58 -13.22 1.18 6.66
CA GLU A 58 -14.65 1.54 6.80
C GLU A 58 -15.46 0.41 7.43
N ARG A 59 -15.05 -0.83 7.18
CA ARG A 59 -15.65 -2.04 7.76
C ARG A 59 -15.10 -2.39 9.13
N GLY A 60 -14.15 -1.61 9.66
CA GLY A 60 -13.46 -1.93 10.91
C GLY A 60 -12.71 -3.25 10.82
N LEU A 61 -12.12 -3.58 9.68
CA LEU A 61 -11.33 -4.80 9.42
C LEU A 61 -9.82 -4.59 9.58
N VAL A 62 -9.44 -3.50 10.24
CA VAL A 62 -8.07 -3.17 10.62
C VAL A 62 -8.02 -2.94 12.13
N ARG A 63 -6.97 -3.44 12.78
CA ARG A 63 -6.65 -3.21 14.20
C ARG A 63 -5.23 -2.66 14.28
N LEU A 64 -5.11 -1.44 14.76
CA LEU A 64 -3.84 -0.71 14.87
C LEU A 64 -3.32 -0.75 16.31
N ARG A 65 -2.04 -0.42 16.49
CA ARG A 65 -1.40 -0.22 17.81
C ARG A 65 -1.51 -1.43 18.74
N LEU A 66 -1.36 -2.63 18.19
CA LEU A 66 -1.32 -3.85 18.99
C LEU A 66 0.07 -3.94 19.63
N THR A 67 0.14 -3.83 20.95
CA THR A 67 1.40 -3.62 21.70
C THR A 67 1.87 -4.83 22.48
N ASN A 68 1.10 -5.92 22.47
CA ASN A 68 1.42 -7.16 23.16
C ASN A 68 0.63 -8.35 22.58
N ALA A 69 0.99 -9.56 23.00
CA ALA A 69 0.41 -10.81 22.53
C ALA A 69 -1.10 -10.91 22.78
N ASP A 70 -1.59 -10.48 23.94
CA ASP A 70 -3.02 -10.54 24.27
C ASP A 70 -3.84 -9.66 23.32
N ALA A 71 -3.38 -8.44 23.07
CA ALA A 71 -4.01 -7.51 22.12
C ALA A 71 -4.03 -8.09 20.70
N VAL A 72 -2.96 -8.74 20.25
CA VAL A 72 -2.90 -9.41 18.94
C VAL A 72 -3.88 -10.57 18.87
N ARG A 73 -3.92 -11.42 19.89
CA ARG A 73 -4.80 -12.57 19.95
C ARG A 73 -6.28 -12.17 19.89
N GLU A 74 -6.67 -11.18 20.69
CA GLU A 74 -8.03 -10.66 20.71
C GLU A 74 -8.40 -10.02 19.37
N ALA A 75 -7.53 -9.15 18.84
CA ALA A 75 -7.74 -8.48 17.55
C ALA A 75 -7.92 -9.48 16.41
N THR A 76 -7.03 -10.47 16.29
CA THR A 76 -7.09 -11.48 15.22
C THR A 76 -8.34 -12.35 15.33
N GLY A 77 -8.71 -12.79 16.53
CA GLY A 77 -9.95 -13.55 16.74
C GLY A 77 -11.19 -12.75 16.33
N ALA A 78 -11.25 -11.47 16.70
CA ALA A 78 -12.35 -10.58 16.32
C ALA A 78 -12.41 -10.32 14.81
N LEU A 79 -11.26 -10.16 14.15
CA LEU A 79 -11.18 -9.95 12.71
C LEU A 79 -11.67 -11.17 11.92
N LEU A 80 -11.19 -12.37 12.27
CA LEU A 80 -11.60 -13.62 11.63
C LEU A 80 -13.10 -13.87 11.80
N ALA A 81 -13.66 -13.56 12.99
CA ALA A 81 -15.09 -13.68 13.24
C ALA A 81 -15.95 -12.63 12.50
N ALA A 82 -15.38 -11.47 12.17
CA ALA A 82 -16.06 -10.42 11.41
C ALA A 82 -16.06 -10.66 9.89
N GLY A 83 -15.21 -11.56 9.41
CA GLY A 83 -15.14 -11.96 8.01
C GLY A 83 -16.44 -12.61 7.53
N ARG A 84 -16.81 -12.33 6.28
CA ARG A 84 -18.03 -12.86 5.64
C ARG A 84 -17.67 -13.88 4.57
N PRO A 85 -18.56 -14.82 4.22
CA PRO A 85 -18.29 -15.80 3.17
C PRO A 85 -17.89 -15.18 1.82
N GLU A 86 -18.51 -14.05 1.46
CA GLU A 86 -18.25 -13.31 0.22
C GLU A 86 -16.87 -12.63 0.19
N ASP A 87 -16.23 -12.44 1.35
CA ASP A 87 -14.92 -11.78 1.44
C ASP A 87 -13.78 -12.66 0.92
N GLY A 88 -14.00 -13.98 0.81
CA GLY A 88 -12.94 -14.93 0.44
C GLY A 88 -11.76 -14.88 1.42
N VAL A 89 -12.04 -14.80 2.73
CA VAL A 89 -11.03 -14.62 3.78
C VAL A 89 -9.98 -15.73 3.72
N THR A 90 -8.72 -15.32 3.61
CA THR A 90 -7.55 -16.21 3.63
C THR A 90 -6.79 -16.15 4.96
N GLY A 91 -7.04 -15.14 5.78
CA GLY A 91 -6.46 -15.02 7.12
C GLY A 91 -6.39 -13.57 7.60
N VAL A 92 -5.46 -13.30 8.51
CA VAL A 92 -5.14 -11.96 9.00
C VAL A 92 -3.68 -11.64 8.69
N LEU A 93 -3.45 -10.52 8.01
CA LEU A 93 -2.12 -9.97 7.79
C LEU A 93 -1.62 -9.26 9.04
N VAL A 94 -0.48 -9.70 9.56
CA VAL A 94 0.25 -9.06 10.66
C VAL A 94 1.50 -8.39 10.11
N ALA A 95 1.64 -7.09 10.37
CA ALA A 95 2.74 -6.27 9.88
C ALA A 95 3.21 -5.27 10.94
N PRO A 96 4.48 -4.80 10.91
CA PRO A 96 4.95 -3.72 11.76
C PRO A 96 4.09 -2.47 11.59
N MET A 97 3.81 -1.78 12.70
CA MET A 97 3.11 -0.50 12.63
C MET A 97 4.11 0.63 12.34
N VAL A 98 3.99 1.25 11.18
CA VAL A 98 4.70 2.49 10.86
C VAL A 98 3.77 3.69 10.91
N SER A 99 4.36 4.85 11.18
CA SER A 99 3.67 6.14 11.17
C SER A 99 4.60 7.19 10.58
N GLY A 100 4.03 8.07 9.76
CA GLY A 100 4.69 9.27 9.26
C GLY A 100 3.68 10.41 9.21
N ASN A 101 4.15 11.66 9.22
CA ASN A 101 3.25 12.81 9.08
C ASN A 101 2.93 13.12 7.61
N ARG A 102 3.57 12.43 6.67
CA ARG A 102 3.37 12.56 5.24
C ARG A 102 2.94 11.23 4.64
N GLU A 103 1.87 11.30 3.89
CA GLU A 103 1.33 10.19 3.11
C GLU A 103 1.29 10.64 1.65
N LEU A 104 1.72 9.75 0.77
CA LEU A 104 1.57 9.86 -0.68
C LEU A 104 0.65 8.74 -1.14
N ILE A 105 0.19 8.84 -2.38
CA ILE A 105 -0.49 7.75 -3.08
C ILE A 105 0.27 7.53 -4.37
N ALA A 106 0.53 6.28 -4.71
CA ALA A 106 1.09 5.91 -6.00
C ALA A 106 0.29 4.74 -6.57
N GLY A 107 0.17 4.65 -7.89
CA GLY A 107 -0.62 3.58 -8.47
C GLY A 107 -0.51 3.45 -9.96
N LEU A 108 -1.25 2.47 -10.47
CA LEU A 108 -1.45 2.18 -11.87
C LEU A 108 -2.93 2.33 -12.18
N HIS A 109 -3.22 2.95 -13.32
CA HIS A 109 -4.59 3.07 -13.82
C HIS A 109 -4.61 2.92 -15.34
N ARG A 110 -5.45 2.03 -15.85
CA ARG A 110 -5.69 1.87 -17.28
C ARG A 110 -6.72 2.89 -17.76
N ASP A 111 -6.24 3.96 -18.37
CA ASP A 111 -7.09 4.93 -19.04
C ASP A 111 -7.69 4.33 -20.33
N PRO A 112 -9.01 4.50 -20.59
CA PRO A 112 -9.66 3.93 -21.77
C PRO A 112 -9.15 4.45 -23.12
N GLN A 113 -8.57 5.65 -23.15
CA GLN A 113 -8.10 6.29 -24.38
C GLN A 113 -6.59 6.15 -24.56
N PHE A 114 -5.83 6.27 -23.48
CA PHE A 114 -4.37 6.34 -23.53
C PHE A 114 -3.66 5.05 -23.08
N GLY A 115 -4.37 4.14 -22.40
CA GLY A 115 -3.80 2.90 -21.88
C GLY A 115 -3.26 3.07 -20.45
N MET A 116 -2.29 2.23 -20.08
CA MET A 116 -1.80 2.18 -18.70
C MET A 116 -1.00 3.43 -18.33
N THR A 117 -1.29 3.98 -17.15
CA THR A 117 -0.60 5.14 -16.58
C THR A 117 -0.07 4.82 -15.19
N VAL A 118 1.08 5.40 -14.84
CA VAL A 118 1.52 5.55 -13.45
C VAL A 118 0.96 6.87 -12.92
N MET A 119 0.46 6.83 -11.69
CA MET A 119 -0.02 7.99 -10.94
C MET A 119 0.85 8.20 -9.70
N LEU A 120 1.11 9.45 -9.37
CA LEU A 120 1.60 9.90 -8.06
C LEU A 120 0.69 11.01 -7.55
N GLY A 121 0.45 11.05 -6.25
CA GLY A 121 -0.29 12.13 -5.61
C GLY A 121 0.00 12.28 -4.13
N VAL A 122 -0.51 13.38 -3.56
CA VAL A 122 -0.54 13.59 -2.11
C VAL A 122 -1.63 12.72 -1.49
N GLY A 123 -1.28 11.98 -0.43
CA GLY A 123 -2.15 11.09 0.30
C GLY A 123 -2.71 11.68 1.59
N GLY A 124 -3.31 10.80 2.40
CA GLY A 124 -3.90 11.15 3.69
C GLY A 124 -5.23 11.88 3.60
N VAL A 125 -5.71 12.35 4.75
CA VAL A 125 -7.08 12.88 4.93
C VAL A 125 -7.43 14.11 4.09
N LEU A 126 -6.43 14.81 3.55
CA LEU A 126 -6.63 15.99 2.71
C LEU A 126 -6.49 15.69 1.20
N ALA A 127 -6.18 14.45 0.81
CA ALA A 127 -5.93 14.07 -0.58
C ALA A 127 -7.07 14.50 -1.52
N GLU A 128 -8.32 14.17 -1.16
CA GLU A 128 -9.50 14.53 -1.96
C GLU A 128 -9.73 16.04 -2.07
N ALA A 129 -9.40 16.79 -1.01
CA ALA A 129 -9.57 18.23 -0.98
C ALA A 129 -8.50 18.99 -1.77
N LEU A 130 -7.28 18.44 -1.83
CA LEU A 130 -6.16 19.01 -2.59
C LEU A 130 -6.24 18.61 -4.06
N GLY A 131 -6.58 17.36 -4.37
CA GLY A 131 -6.62 16.83 -5.73
C GLY A 131 -5.28 16.92 -6.46
N ASP A 132 -4.17 16.93 -5.72
CA ASP A 132 -2.82 17.08 -6.27
C ASP A 132 -2.27 15.72 -6.70
N VAL A 133 -2.53 15.40 -7.98
CA VAL A 133 -2.14 14.17 -8.64
C VAL A 133 -1.52 14.47 -9.99
N ALA A 134 -0.56 13.66 -10.39
CA ALA A 134 0.08 13.72 -11.70
C ALA A 134 0.16 12.31 -12.30
N PHE A 135 0.28 12.25 -13.63
CA PHE A 135 0.25 11.00 -14.38
C PHE A 135 1.36 10.95 -15.44
N ARG A 136 1.82 9.74 -15.76
CA ARG A 136 2.68 9.42 -16.91
C ARG A 136 2.22 8.13 -17.56
N LEU A 137 2.36 8.03 -18.88
CA LEU A 137 2.06 6.79 -19.60
C LEU A 137 3.14 5.74 -19.36
N VAL A 138 2.74 4.51 -19.07
CA VAL A 138 3.65 3.36 -18.96
C VAL A 138 4.13 2.94 -20.36
N PRO A 139 5.41 2.57 -20.53
CA PRO A 139 6.47 2.53 -19.53
C PRO A 139 7.10 3.90 -19.26
N ILE A 140 7.51 4.13 -18.01
CA ILE A 140 8.22 5.35 -17.60
C ILE A 140 9.71 5.08 -17.36
N THR A 141 10.55 6.07 -17.66
CA THR A 141 11.96 6.09 -17.26
C THR A 141 12.14 6.79 -15.91
N ALA A 142 13.35 6.76 -15.35
CA ALA A 142 13.67 7.55 -14.17
C ALA A 142 13.52 9.07 -14.39
N VAL A 143 13.73 9.56 -15.63
CA VAL A 143 13.52 10.97 -15.98
C VAL A 143 12.03 11.30 -15.93
N ASP A 144 11.20 10.46 -16.56
CA ASP A 144 9.73 10.64 -16.51
C ASP A 144 9.20 10.60 -15.08
N ALA A 145 9.78 9.76 -14.22
CA ALA A 145 9.44 9.67 -12.80
C ALA A 145 9.85 10.92 -12.01
N GLU A 146 11.03 11.51 -12.25
CA GLU A 146 11.41 12.78 -11.64
C GLU A 146 10.49 13.92 -12.09
N GLU A 147 10.17 14.00 -13.39
CA GLU A 147 9.23 14.99 -13.90
C GLU A 147 7.81 14.79 -13.33
N LEU A 148 7.39 13.54 -13.14
CA LEU A 148 6.13 13.20 -12.48
C LEU A 148 6.10 13.70 -11.03
N ILE A 149 7.22 13.60 -10.31
CA ILE A 149 7.36 14.14 -8.96
C ILE A 149 7.31 15.68 -8.99
N ASP A 150 7.98 16.32 -9.94
CA ASP A 150 8.00 17.78 -10.09
C ASP A 150 6.65 18.39 -10.46
N ASP A 151 5.79 17.63 -11.14
CA ASP A 151 4.44 18.06 -11.54
C ASP A 151 3.46 18.19 -10.36
N LEU A 152 3.76 17.62 -9.19
CA LEU A 152 2.93 17.84 -8.01
C LEU A 152 2.97 19.32 -7.60
N ALA A 153 1.80 19.92 -7.40
CA ALA A 153 1.72 21.31 -6.96
C ALA A 153 2.29 21.51 -5.54
N THR A 154 2.19 20.48 -4.70
CA THR A 154 2.53 20.54 -3.28
C THR A 154 3.98 20.13 -3.00
N GLN A 155 4.93 20.67 -3.77
CA GLN A 155 6.38 20.40 -3.63
C GLN A 155 6.92 20.64 -2.20
N SER A 156 6.31 21.55 -1.45
CA SER A 156 6.70 21.83 -0.06
C SER A 156 6.50 20.64 0.90
N LEU A 157 5.61 19.69 0.57
CA LEU A 157 5.46 18.45 1.34
C LEU A 157 6.60 17.45 1.08
N LEU A 158 7.25 17.54 -0.10
CA LEU A 158 8.37 16.67 -0.46
C LEU A 158 9.69 17.16 0.14
N GLY A 159 9.80 18.45 0.48
CA GLY A 159 10.94 19.01 1.21
C GLY A 159 10.98 18.63 2.69
N GLU A 160 11.90 19.23 3.44
CA GLU A 160 11.91 19.14 4.89
C GLU A 160 10.62 19.73 5.46
N PHE A 161 9.93 18.97 6.32
CA PHE A 161 8.62 19.35 6.81
C PHE A 161 8.43 18.94 8.27
N ARG A 162 8.16 19.91 9.14
CA ARG A 162 7.84 19.70 10.57
C ARG A 162 8.80 18.76 11.32
N GLY A 163 10.09 18.88 11.06
CA GLY A 163 11.13 18.08 11.73
C GLY A 163 11.36 16.71 11.09
N GLU A 164 10.65 16.37 10.01
CA GLU A 164 11.00 15.25 9.15
C GLU A 164 11.94 15.68 8.03
N PRO A 165 12.89 14.81 7.63
CA PRO A 165 13.78 15.08 6.50
C PRO A 165 12.99 15.17 5.19
N ALA A 166 13.60 15.75 4.15
CA ALA A 166 13.03 15.70 2.81
C ALA A 166 12.76 14.26 2.35
N VAL A 167 11.73 14.10 1.51
CA VAL A 167 11.46 12.82 0.85
C VAL A 167 12.67 12.45 -0.01
N ASP A 168 13.13 11.22 0.14
CA ASP A 168 14.17 10.61 -0.70
C ASP A 168 13.59 10.43 -2.11
N ARG A 169 13.87 11.42 -2.97
CA ARG A 169 13.38 11.43 -4.34
C ARG A 169 13.84 10.23 -5.13
N ALA A 170 15.08 9.77 -4.93
CA ALA A 170 15.60 8.59 -5.61
C ALA A 170 14.81 7.32 -5.21
N ALA A 171 14.46 7.20 -3.91
CA ALA A 171 13.60 6.11 -3.46
C ALA A 171 12.18 6.21 -4.07
N LEU A 172 11.61 7.41 -4.16
CA LEU A 172 10.30 7.63 -4.78
C LEU A 172 10.30 7.32 -6.28
N VAL A 173 11.33 7.73 -7.01
CA VAL A 173 11.57 7.33 -8.40
C VAL A 173 11.57 5.80 -8.51
N GLY A 174 12.28 5.12 -7.61
CA GLY A 174 12.30 3.66 -7.55
C GLY A 174 10.92 3.02 -7.41
N VAL A 175 10.03 3.60 -6.58
CA VAL A 175 8.64 3.15 -6.45
C VAL A 175 7.88 3.29 -7.77
N LEU A 176 7.99 4.45 -8.42
CA LEU A 176 7.25 4.76 -9.65
C LEU A 176 7.71 3.89 -10.82
N THR A 177 9.02 3.69 -10.96
CA THR A 177 9.56 2.80 -11.98
C THR A 177 9.20 1.34 -11.69
N ALA A 178 9.20 0.91 -10.43
CA ALA A 178 8.77 -0.43 -10.04
C ALA A 178 7.30 -0.71 -10.40
N LEU A 179 6.41 0.28 -10.20
CA LEU A 179 5.01 0.18 -10.65
C LEU A 179 4.91 0.05 -12.17
N SER A 180 5.65 0.89 -12.91
CA SER A 180 5.72 0.78 -14.37
C SER A 180 6.22 -0.60 -14.82
N ASP A 181 7.27 -1.12 -14.19
CA ASP A 181 7.84 -2.43 -14.50
C ASP A 181 6.85 -3.56 -14.21
N ALA A 182 6.08 -3.46 -13.13
CA ALA A 182 5.00 -4.41 -12.81
C ALA A 182 3.94 -4.44 -13.92
N ALA A 183 3.48 -3.26 -14.37
CA ALA A 183 2.51 -3.16 -15.46
C ALA A 183 3.01 -3.68 -16.80
N VAL A 184 4.31 -3.49 -17.09
CA VAL A 184 4.94 -4.02 -18.32
C VAL A 184 5.07 -5.54 -18.25
N ALA A 185 5.46 -6.06 -17.08
CA ALA A 185 5.67 -7.50 -16.87
C ALA A 185 4.37 -8.28 -16.89
N ASP A 186 3.28 -7.70 -16.36
CA ASP A 186 1.95 -8.29 -16.36
C ASP A 186 0.91 -7.36 -17.02
N PRO A 187 0.69 -7.52 -18.34
CA PRO A 187 -0.33 -6.78 -19.08
C PRO A 187 -1.77 -7.06 -18.62
N THR A 188 -2.01 -8.04 -17.75
CA THR A 188 -3.35 -8.28 -17.20
C THR A 188 -3.70 -7.27 -16.11
N ILE A 189 -2.72 -6.59 -15.50
CA ILE A 189 -2.98 -5.54 -14.49
C ILE A 189 -3.82 -4.42 -15.12
N VAL A 190 -4.99 -4.17 -14.52
CA VAL A 190 -5.91 -3.09 -14.90
C VAL A 190 -5.69 -1.87 -14.00
N SER A 191 -5.43 -2.12 -12.72
CA SER A 191 -5.17 -1.08 -11.73
C SER A 191 -4.27 -1.62 -10.62
N ALA A 192 -3.53 -0.72 -9.99
CA ALA A 192 -2.84 -0.97 -8.73
C ALA A 192 -2.92 0.28 -7.86
N ASP A 193 -3.30 0.15 -6.60
CA ASP A 193 -3.35 1.25 -5.65
C ASP A 193 -2.40 0.98 -4.49
N VAL A 194 -1.42 1.86 -4.30
CA VAL A 194 -0.52 1.88 -3.14
C VAL A 194 -0.92 3.07 -2.27
N ASN A 195 -1.89 2.81 -1.40
CA ASN A 195 -2.50 3.83 -0.55
C ASN A 195 -2.77 3.33 0.87
N PRO A 196 -2.10 3.86 1.90
CA PRO A 196 -1.11 4.93 1.82
C PRO A 196 0.30 4.44 1.46
N LEU A 197 1.06 5.32 0.80
CA LEU A 197 2.52 5.27 0.73
C LEU A 197 3.07 6.23 1.80
N ILE A 198 3.43 5.69 2.96
CA ILE A 198 3.83 6.49 4.13
C ILE A 198 5.31 6.85 4.01
N VAL A 199 5.67 8.11 4.28
CA VAL A 199 7.07 8.53 4.35
C VAL A 199 7.60 8.37 5.77
N VAL A 200 8.60 7.51 5.95
CA VAL A 200 9.28 7.26 7.23
C VAL A 200 10.75 7.61 7.09
N ASP A 201 11.23 8.56 7.88
CA ASP A 201 12.61 9.08 7.79
C ASP A 201 13.02 9.48 6.36
N GLY A 202 12.07 10.08 5.63
CA GLY A 202 12.25 10.51 4.24
C GLY A 202 12.00 9.40 3.21
N ARG A 203 11.88 8.14 3.60
CA ARG A 203 11.71 7.03 2.65
C ARG A 203 10.25 6.61 2.49
N PRO A 204 9.76 6.42 1.25
CA PRO A 204 8.41 5.91 1.02
C PRO A 204 8.31 4.43 1.40
N VAL A 205 7.21 4.05 2.04
CA VAL A 205 6.91 2.69 2.48
C VAL A 205 5.45 2.36 2.15
N ALA A 206 5.25 1.31 1.36
CA ALA A 206 3.92 0.83 0.99
C ALA A 206 3.34 0.02 2.15
N VAL A 207 2.31 0.57 2.81
CA VAL A 207 1.66 -0.12 3.95
C VAL A 207 0.35 -0.81 3.58
N ASP A 208 -0.23 -0.46 2.44
CA ASP A 208 -1.35 -1.14 1.80
C ASP A 208 -1.09 -1.27 0.30
N GLY A 209 -1.82 -2.16 -0.34
CA GLY A 209 -1.67 -2.45 -1.75
C GLY A 209 -2.86 -3.25 -2.27
N LEU A 210 -3.45 -2.80 -3.38
CA LEU A 210 -4.54 -3.50 -4.05
C LEU A 210 -4.27 -3.55 -5.55
N ILE A 211 -4.31 -4.75 -6.15
CA ILE A 211 -4.18 -4.93 -7.60
C ILE A 211 -5.47 -5.54 -8.15
N GLU A 212 -5.93 -5.00 -9.27
CA GLU A 212 -6.97 -5.62 -10.09
C GLU A 212 -6.37 -6.09 -11.42
N VAL A 213 -6.72 -7.31 -11.82
CA VAL A 213 -6.27 -7.95 -13.06
C VAL A 213 -7.46 -8.31 -13.95
N GLU A 214 -7.24 -8.36 -15.26
CA GLU A 214 -8.19 -8.94 -16.21
C GLU A 214 -8.40 -10.43 -15.91
N ALA A 215 -9.64 -10.90 -16.08
CA ALA A 215 -10.03 -12.28 -15.81
C ALA A 215 -9.64 -13.24 -16.93
#